data_AF-A0A0C4WSG4-F1
#
_entry.id   AF-A0A0C4WSG4-F1
#
_cell.length_a   1.000
_cell.length_b   1.000
_cell.length_c   1.000
_cell.angle_alpha   90.00
_cell.angle_beta   90.00
_cell.angle_gamma   90.00
#
_symmetry.space_group_name_H-M   'P 1'
#
loop_
_entity.id
_entity.type
_entity.pdbx_description
1 polymer ?
#
loop_
_entity_poly.entity_id
_entity_poly.type
_entity_poly.pdbx_seq_one_letter_code
_entity_poly.pdbx_strand_id
1 'polypeptide(L)'
;MHAIFAIEPDAINNWQDLRYALEKFGYSKGLLIARYPKSWMRMVMEACHRKGLGDVELKRIEEKLQSAKDDRLVRIGLHYDGGSWLESVSTEAVLNQLSAVLVRDQTVSTKFHRIDDAHENLFDNRREVRVKRNANELAGAAKYILIASDQLVLVDPYFQPKQKCTKVLDSMLRVCQEDGSMLREVIIFSGLCKDSRSSAVERQEYERLLQVWINLGVSITIFRVAGDQLDQDFHARYLFNKKAGLRFDRGFVEPEAHDEREHLTDVVCMDTEFTNELNACYLEARERLNIADEITLGGA
;
A
#
# COMPACT_ATOMS: atom_id res chain seq x y z
N MET A 1 -6.92 6.04 -1.64
CA MET A 1 -5.82 6.99 -1.32
C MET A 1 -4.93 7.20 -2.54
N HIS A 2 -4.15 6.20 -2.96
CA HIS A 2 -3.27 6.35 -4.12
C HIS A 2 -4.06 6.49 -5.42
N ALA A 3 -3.61 7.40 -6.28
CA ALA A 3 -4.07 7.53 -7.65
C ALA A 3 -3.20 6.67 -8.57
N ILE A 4 -3.83 5.95 -9.50
CA ILE A 4 -3.15 5.01 -10.39
C ILE A 4 -3.08 5.58 -11.79
N PHE A 5 -1.88 5.60 -12.37
CA PHE A 5 -1.62 6.11 -13.70
C PHE A 5 -1.13 5.00 -14.60
N ALA A 6 -1.59 4.96 -15.85
CA ALA A 6 -0.91 4.20 -16.89
C ALA A 6 0.03 5.12 -17.66
N ILE A 7 1.14 4.58 -18.14
CA ILE A 7 2.09 5.33 -18.98
C ILE A 7 2.31 4.52 -20.24
N GLU A 8 2.16 5.14 -21.40
CA GLU A 8 2.44 4.50 -22.68
C GLU A 8 3.93 4.14 -22.77
N PRO A 9 4.28 2.88 -23.11
CA PRO A 9 5.69 2.49 -23.20
C PRO A 9 6.52 3.35 -24.16
N ASP A 10 5.92 3.75 -25.29
CA ASP A 10 6.58 4.59 -26.30
C ASP A 10 6.73 6.06 -25.87
N ALA A 11 6.01 6.52 -24.83
CA ALA A 11 6.14 7.88 -24.29
C ALA A 11 7.37 8.09 -23.41
N ILE A 12 7.99 7.00 -22.93
CA ILE A 12 9.17 7.03 -22.05
C ILE A 12 10.33 6.23 -22.64
N ASN A 13 10.47 6.28 -23.97
CA ASN A 13 11.45 5.50 -24.74
C ASN A 13 12.87 6.07 -24.72
N ASN A 14 13.23 6.87 -23.71
CA ASN A 14 14.55 7.46 -23.49
C ASN A 14 14.77 7.80 -22.02
N TRP A 15 16.03 8.06 -21.64
CA TRP A 15 16.38 8.29 -20.25
C TRP A 15 15.70 9.52 -19.63
N GLN A 16 15.58 10.63 -20.36
CA GLN A 16 15.05 11.88 -19.84
C GLN A 16 13.58 11.74 -19.46
N ASP A 17 12.76 11.22 -20.38
CA ASP A 17 11.32 11.07 -20.17
C ASP A 17 11.01 10.02 -19.11
N LEU A 18 11.74 8.89 -19.11
CA LEU A 18 11.62 7.89 -18.07
C LEU A 18 11.92 8.47 -16.69
N ARG A 19 13.06 9.18 -16.56
CA ARG A 19 13.47 9.77 -15.29
C ARG A 19 12.43 10.78 -14.81
N TYR A 20 12.02 11.71 -15.68
CA TYR A 20 11.03 12.73 -15.37
C TYR A 20 9.71 12.11 -14.91
N ALA A 21 9.20 11.12 -15.65
CA ALA A 21 7.97 10.43 -15.32
C ALA A 21 8.08 9.76 -13.94
N LEU A 22 9.08 8.89 -13.75
CA LEU A 22 9.24 8.12 -12.52
C LEU A 22 9.49 8.99 -11.29
N GLU A 23 10.11 10.17 -11.45
CA GLU A 23 10.27 11.12 -10.35
C GLU A 23 8.93 11.59 -9.78
N LYS A 24 7.83 11.63 -10.55
CA LYS A 24 6.51 12.05 -10.06
C LYS A 24 5.80 10.98 -9.23
N PHE A 25 6.18 9.71 -9.37
CA PHE A 25 5.50 8.57 -8.74
C PHE A 25 6.24 8.00 -7.53
N GLY A 26 5.48 7.32 -6.69
CA GLY A 26 5.93 6.56 -5.52
C GLY A 26 4.82 6.43 -4.48
N TYR A 27 4.87 5.37 -3.68
CA TYR A 27 3.92 5.20 -2.56
C TYR A 27 3.90 6.42 -1.63
N SER A 28 5.07 6.99 -1.36
CA SER A 28 5.23 8.18 -0.52
C SER A 28 4.63 9.44 -1.13
N LYS A 29 4.25 9.45 -2.41
CA LYS A 29 3.62 10.57 -3.13
C LYS A 29 2.10 10.40 -3.32
N GLY A 30 1.57 9.23 -2.99
CA GLY A 30 0.17 8.90 -3.29
C GLY A 30 -0.10 8.68 -4.78
N LEU A 31 0.94 8.52 -5.60
CA LEU A 31 0.85 8.37 -7.06
C LEU A 31 1.58 7.08 -7.45
N LEU A 32 0.90 6.15 -8.11
CA LEU A 32 1.48 4.87 -8.55
C LEU A 32 1.27 4.65 -10.04
N ILE A 33 2.13 3.81 -10.61
CA ILE A 33 2.08 3.42 -12.02
C ILE A 33 1.46 2.03 -12.12
N ALA A 34 0.40 1.90 -12.91
CA ALA A 34 -0.14 0.61 -13.30
C ALA A 34 0.90 -0.13 -14.15
N ARG A 35 1.35 -1.27 -13.63
CA ARG A 35 2.11 -2.26 -14.38
C ARG A 35 1.14 -3.05 -15.27
N TYR A 36 0.65 -2.38 -16.31
CA TYR A 36 -0.28 -2.94 -17.28
C TYR A 36 0.28 -2.82 -18.70
N PRO A 37 0.47 -3.94 -19.42
CA PRO A 37 0.35 -5.33 -18.92
C PRO A 37 1.48 -5.71 -17.95
N LYS A 38 1.51 -6.97 -17.49
CA LYS A 38 2.63 -7.51 -16.69
C LYS A 38 4.00 -7.31 -17.37
N SER A 39 4.01 -7.29 -18.71
CA SER A 39 5.17 -7.04 -19.57
C SER A 39 5.46 -5.57 -19.87
N TRP A 40 4.79 -4.62 -19.22
CA TRP A 40 4.95 -3.19 -19.48
C TRP A 40 6.42 -2.73 -19.51
N MET A 41 7.24 -3.12 -18.51
CA MET A 41 8.67 -2.76 -18.50
C MET A 41 9.43 -3.30 -19.72
N ARG A 42 9.09 -4.52 -20.18
CA ARG A 42 9.66 -5.09 -21.42
C ARG A 42 9.26 -4.25 -22.63
N MET A 43 8.02 -3.80 -22.70
CA MET A 43 7.55 -2.94 -23.79
C MET A 43 8.28 -1.58 -23.81
N VAL A 44 8.61 -1.02 -22.63
CA VAL A 44 9.45 0.19 -22.52
C VAL A 44 10.84 -0.08 -23.08
N MET A 45 11.47 -1.19 -22.71
CA MET A 45 12.77 -1.59 -23.26
C MET A 45 12.73 -1.79 -24.79
N GLU A 46 11.67 -2.42 -25.30
CA GLU A 46 11.46 -2.58 -26.74
C GLU A 46 11.29 -1.23 -27.46
N ALA A 47 10.60 -0.26 -26.85
CA ALA A 47 10.48 1.08 -27.39
C ALA A 47 11.84 1.80 -27.42
N CYS A 48 12.67 1.62 -26.40
CA CYS A 48 14.03 2.14 -26.35
C CYS A 48 14.92 1.51 -27.45
N HIS A 49 14.83 0.20 -27.65
CA HIS A 49 15.54 -0.50 -28.74
C HIS A 49 15.11 0.01 -30.11
N ARG A 50 13.80 0.19 -30.34
CA ARG A 50 13.29 0.75 -31.62
C ARG A 50 13.80 2.17 -31.89
N LYS A 51 14.00 2.97 -30.84
CA LYS A 51 14.59 4.31 -30.94
C LYS A 51 16.09 4.27 -31.26
N GLY A 52 16.76 3.14 -31.07
CA GLY A 52 18.18 2.96 -31.32
C GLY A 52 19.08 3.54 -30.22
N LEU A 53 18.64 3.48 -28.96
CA LEU A 53 19.50 3.89 -27.83
C LEU A 53 20.71 2.97 -27.71
N GLY A 54 21.85 3.52 -27.28
CA GLY A 54 23.07 2.74 -27.06
C GLY A 54 23.03 1.92 -25.77
N ASP A 55 23.86 0.87 -25.69
CA ASP A 55 23.88 -0.11 -24.60
C ASP A 55 23.98 0.50 -23.20
N VAL A 56 24.76 1.57 -23.04
CA VAL A 56 24.94 2.27 -21.76
C VAL A 56 23.63 2.91 -21.29
N GLU A 57 22.88 3.54 -22.20
CA GLU A 57 21.60 4.17 -21.87
C GLU A 57 20.53 3.12 -21.60
N LEU A 58 20.49 2.05 -22.39
CA LEU A 58 19.58 0.92 -22.19
C LEU A 58 19.78 0.29 -20.81
N LYS A 59 21.02 0.02 -20.41
CA LYS A 59 21.32 -0.54 -19.09
C LYS A 59 20.86 0.39 -17.96
N ARG A 60 21.08 1.70 -18.12
CA ARG A 60 20.63 2.71 -17.15
C ARG A 60 19.11 2.74 -17.01
N ILE A 61 18.38 2.62 -18.12
CA ILE A 61 16.91 2.53 -18.14
C ILE A 61 16.45 1.24 -17.45
N GLU A 62 17.07 0.10 -17.75
CA GLU A 62 16.76 -1.19 -17.14
C GLU A 62 16.91 -1.16 -15.62
N GLU A 63 18.05 -0.66 -15.12
CA GLU A 63 18.29 -0.49 -13.68
C GLU A 63 17.23 0.39 -13.02
N LYS A 64 16.85 1.49 -13.68
CA LYS A 64 15.83 2.42 -13.16
C LYS A 64 14.42 1.82 -13.15
N LEU A 65 14.04 1.06 -14.19
CA LEU A 65 12.78 0.32 -14.24
C LEU A 65 12.73 -0.77 -13.15
N GLN A 66 13.85 -1.47 -12.95
CA GLN A 66 13.95 -2.50 -11.94
C GLN A 66 13.84 -1.92 -10.52
N SER A 67 14.44 -0.75 -10.26
CA SER A 67 14.22 -0.01 -9.01
C SER A 67 12.77 0.47 -8.86
N ALA A 68 12.15 0.99 -9.93
CA ALA A 68 10.75 1.46 -9.91
C ALA A 68 9.73 0.33 -9.67
N LYS A 69 10.09 -0.91 -9.98
CA LYS A 69 9.24 -2.10 -9.80
C LYS A 69 8.79 -2.27 -8.36
N ASP A 70 9.65 -1.92 -7.41
CA ASP A 70 9.41 -2.20 -6.00
C ASP A 70 8.73 -1.04 -5.27
N ASP A 71 8.86 0.21 -5.75
CA ASP A 71 8.38 1.42 -5.05
C ASP A 71 7.36 2.30 -5.82
N ARG A 72 7.15 2.07 -7.13
CA ARG A 72 6.26 2.89 -7.98
C ARG A 72 5.22 2.09 -8.74
N LEU A 73 5.54 0.84 -9.09
CA LEU A 73 4.71 0.01 -9.95
C LEU A 73 3.75 -0.87 -9.14
N VAL A 74 2.48 -0.88 -9.55
CA VAL A 74 1.43 -1.72 -8.96
C VAL A 74 0.72 -2.56 -10.00
N ARG A 75 0.33 -3.78 -9.65
CA ARG A 75 -0.47 -4.63 -10.53
C ARG A 75 -1.94 -4.24 -10.38
N ILE A 76 -2.68 -4.24 -11.49
CA ILE A 76 -4.13 -3.94 -11.50
C ILE A 76 -4.99 -5.17 -11.85
N GLY A 77 -4.40 -6.36 -11.91
CA GLY A 77 -5.14 -7.62 -12.06
C GLY A 77 -5.83 -7.88 -13.41
N LEU A 78 -5.73 -6.98 -14.38
CA LEU A 78 -6.45 -7.09 -15.67
C LEU A 78 -5.69 -7.90 -16.72
N HIS A 79 -6.46 -8.60 -17.57
CA HIS A 79 -5.96 -9.37 -18.70
C HIS A 79 -5.50 -8.45 -19.85
N TYR A 80 -4.58 -8.96 -20.68
CA TYR A 80 -4.07 -8.26 -21.86
C TYR A 80 -3.89 -9.26 -22.99
N ASP A 81 -4.59 -9.03 -24.09
CA ASP A 81 -4.71 -9.94 -25.23
C ASP A 81 -3.57 -9.83 -26.26
N GLY A 82 -2.53 -9.01 -25.98
CA GLY A 82 -1.37 -8.87 -26.87
C GLY A 82 -1.54 -7.91 -28.06
N GLY A 83 -2.64 -7.17 -28.11
CA GLY A 83 -2.91 -6.15 -29.14
C GLY A 83 -2.22 -4.81 -28.86
N SER A 84 -2.71 -3.72 -29.47
CA SER A 84 -2.21 -2.37 -29.19
C SER A 84 -2.35 -2.04 -27.70
N TRP A 85 -1.28 -1.50 -27.11
CA TRP A 85 -1.31 -1.05 -25.71
C TRP A 85 -2.36 0.03 -25.50
N LEU A 86 -2.44 0.98 -26.45
CA LEU A 86 -3.35 2.12 -26.37
C LEU A 86 -4.82 1.68 -26.47
N GLU A 87 -5.13 0.72 -27.34
CA GLU A 87 -6.47 0.15 -27.43
C GLU A 87 -6.84 -0.59 -26.14
N SER A 88 -5.90 -1.37 -25.60
CA SER A 88 -6.10 -2.16 -24.39
C SER A 88 -6.34 -1.29 -23.16
N VAL A 89 -5.53 -0.24 -22.98
CA VAL A 89 -5.70 0.70 -21.85
C VAL A 89 -6.97 1.54 -21.99
N SER A 90 -7.48 1.72 -23.22
CA SER A 90 -8.71 2.49 -23.50
C SER A 90 -9.99 1.71 -23.22
N THR A 91 -9.90 0.40 -22.90
CA THR A 91 -11.07 -0.37 -22.51
C THR A 91 -11.66 0.18 -21.21
N GLU A 92 -12.99 0.15 -21.09
CA GLU A 92 -13.70 0.66 -19.91
C GLU A 92 -13.23 -0.03 -18.61
N ALA A 93 -12.99 -1.34 -18.67
CA ALA A 93 -12.50 -2.13 -17.55
C ALA A 93 -11.15 -1.64 -17.02
N VAL A 94 -10.23 -1.23 -17.90
CA VAL A 94 -8.92 -0.68 -17.52
C VAL A 94 -9.07 0.78 -17.09
N LEU A 95 -9.72 1.62 -17.90
CA LEU A 95 -9.87 3.05 -17.61
C LEU A 95 -10.57 3.33 -16.28
N ASN A 96 -11.51 2.50 -15.84
CA ASN A 96 -12.20 2.68 -14.56
C ASN A 96 -11.29 2.47 -13.34
N GLN A 97 -10.14 1.80 -13.51
CA GLN A 97 -9.14 1.64 -12.44
C GLN A 97 -8.04 2.71 -12.46
N LEU A 98 -8.03 3.57 -13.49
CA LEU A 98 -7.00 4.57 -13.70
C LEU A 98 -7.53 5.97 -13.41
N SER A 99 -6.71 6.76 -12.72
CA SER A 99 -6.92 8.19 -12.53
C SER A 99 -6.57 8.97 -13.80
N ALA A 100 -5.50 8.56 -14.51
CA ALA A 100 -5.11 9.14 -15.78
C ALA A 100 -4.20 8.20 -16.59
N VAL A 101 -4.02 8.51 -17.87
CA VAL A 101 -3.14 7.82 -18.81
C VAL A 101 -2.18 8.84 -19.41
N LEU A 102 -0.88 8.65 -19.22
CA LEU A 102 0.17 9.45 -19.85
C LEU A 102 0.55 8.81 -21.19
N VAL A 103 0.48 9.58 -22.26
CA VAL A 103 0.72 9.12 -23.64
C VAL A 103 1.73 10.01 -24.35
N ARG A 104 2.29 9.53 -25.46
CA ARG A 104 3.19 10.32 -26.30
C ARG A 104 2.40 11.35 -27.11
N ASP A 105 1.31 10.90 -27.73
CA ASP A 105 0.46 11.69 -28.61
C ASP A 105 -0.94 11.86 -28.00
N GLN A 106 -1.55 13.05 -28.16
CA GLN A 106 -2.85 13.33 -27.55
C GLN A 106 -3.96 12.49 -28.19
N THR A 107 -4.87 11.97 -27.36
CA THR A 107 -6.07 11.25 -27.79
C THR A 107 -7.34 12.02 -27.43
N VAL A 108 -8.51 11.53 -27.86
CA VAL A 108 -9.80 12.23 -27.74
C VAL A 108 -10.36 12.23 -26.30
N SER A 109 -9.82 11.41 -25.39
CA SER A 109 -10.38 11.19 -24.05
C SER A 109 -9.80 12.11 -22.98
N THR A 110 -10.63 12.53 -22.03
CA THR A 110 -10.27 13.45 -20.94
C THR A 110 -9.29 12.86 -19.93
N LYS A 111 -9.16 11.53 -19.85
CA LYS A 111 -8.18 10.86 -18.98
C LYS A 111 -6.79 10.76 -19.61
N PHE A 112 -6.63 11.11 -20.88
CA PHE A 112 -5.38 10.96 -21.61
C PHE A 112 -4.66 12.30 -21.67
N HIS A 113 -3.40 12.29 -21.23
CA HIS A 113 -2.57 13.48 -21.17
C HIS A 113 -1.25 13.17 -21.86
N ARG A 114 -0.80 14.09 -22.72
CA ARG A 114 0.54 13.98 -23.27
C ARG A 114 1.56 14.13 -22.15
N ILE A 115 2.60 13.31 -22.15
CA ILE A 115 3.60 13.30 -21.08
C ILE A 115 4.42 14.61 -21.03
N ASP A 116 4.61 15.25 -22.19
CA ASP A 116 5.36 16.49 -22.35
C ASP A 116 4.54 17.76 -22.09
N ASP A 117 3.22 17.63 -21.98
CA ASP A 117 2.25 18.73 -21.76
C ASP A 117 1.31 18.44 -20.56
N ALA A 118 1.64 17.44 -19.74
CA ALA A 118 0.85 17.09 -18.58
C ALA A 118 0.95 18.21 -17.53
N HIS A 119 -0.18 18.86 -17.26
CA HIS A 119 -0.25 19.92 -16.26
C HIS A 119 0.19 19.41 -14.88
N GLU A 120 1.02 20.18 -14.15
CA GLU A 120 1.57 19.76 -12.85
C GLU A 120 0.50 19.38 -11.83
N ASN A 121 -0.65 20.05 -11.86
CA ASN A 121 -1.81 19.72 -11.01
C ASN A 121 -2.31 18.27 -11.18
N LEU A 122 -2.02 17.62 -12.31
CA LEU A 122 -2.31 16.20 -12.50
C LEU A 122 -1.56 15.32 -11.48
N PHE A 123 -0.39 15.78 -11.05
CA PHE A 123 0.48 15.15 -10.05
C PHE A 123 0.37 15.81 -8.67
N ASP A 124 -0.64 16.65 -8.45
CA ASP A 124 -0.83 17.31 -7.15
C ASP A 124 -0.86 16.30 -6.02
N ASN A 125 -0.19 16.68 -4.94
CA ASN A 125 0.17 15.82 -3.82
C ASN A 125 -1.04 15.01 -3.29
N ARG A 126 -1.11 13.71 -3.62
CA ARG A 126 -2.13 12.76 -3.14
C ARG A 126 -1.69 12.02 -1.86
N ARG A 127 -0.72 12.59 -1.13
CA ARG A 127 -0.17 12.01 0.10
C ARG A 127 -1.13 11.97 1.25
N GLU A 128 -2.22 12.71 1.21
CA GLU A 128 -3.17 12.78 2.31
C GLU A 128 -4.59 12.64 1.79
N VAL A 129 -5.39 11.86 2.52
CA VAL A 129 -6.82 11.73 2.26
C VAL A 129 -7.56 11.74 3.59
N ARG A 130 -8.74 12.35 3.56
CA ARG A 130 -9.72 12.25 4.64
C ARG A 130 -10.71 11.16 4.31
N VAL A 131 -10.81 10.16 5.19
CA VAL A 131 -11.76 9.05 5.05
C VAL A 131 -12.63 8.92 6.28
N LYS A 132 -13.80 8.33 6.10
CA LYS A 132 -14.70 8.04 7.21
C LYS A 132 -14.07 7.01 8.15
N ARG A 133 -14.41 7.08 9.44
CA ARG A 133 -13.88 6.20 10.48
C ARG A 133 -14.59 4.83 10.53
N ASN A 134 -14.83 4.21 9.40
CA ASN A 134 -15.35 2.85 9.33
C ASN A 134 -14.32 1.91 8.67
N ALA A 135 -14.43 0.62 8.98
CA ALA A 135 -13.45 -0.38 8.58
C ALA A 135 -13.20 -0.45 7.07
N ASN A 136 -14.25 -0.31 6.26
CA ASN A 136 -14.15 -0.38 4.80
C ASN A 136 -13.36 0.79 4.23
N GLU A 137 -13.65 2.00 4.70
CA GLU A 137 -13.00 3.23 4.23
C GLU A 137 -11.52 3.29 4.67
N LEU A 138 -11.22 2.84 5.90
CA LEU A 138 -9.84 2.72 6.39
C LEU A 138 -9.05 1.67 5.59
N ALA A 139 -9.63 0.49 5.34
CA ALA A 139 -9.01 -0.56 4.54
C ALA A 139 -8.83 -0.13 3.06
N GLY A 140 -9.84 0.52 2.48
CA GLY A 140 -9.78 1.05 1.12
C GLY A 140 -8.71 2.12 0.96
N ALA A 141 -8.49 2.97 1.97
CA ALA A 141 -7.38 3.91 1.98
C ALA A 141 -6.02 3.20 1.93
N ALA A 142 -5.89 2.06 2.63
CA ALA A 142 -4.67 1.26 2.71
C ALA A 142 -4.46 0.28 1.55
N LYS A 143 -5.44 0.09 0.66
CA LYS A 143 -5.48 -0.95 -0.39
C LYS A 143 -4.12 -1.21 -1.04
N TYR A 144 -3.51 -0.18 -1.60
CA TYR A 144 -2.30 -0.36 -2.39
C TYR A 144 -1.06 -0.71 -1.57
N ILE A 145 -1.04 -0.42 -0.27
CA ILE A 145 0.00 -0.92 0.62
C ILE A 145 -0.27 -2.37 0.99
N LEU A 146 -1.53 -2.70 1.31
CA LEU A 146 -1.94 -4.05 1.69
C LEU A 146 -1.59 -5.09 0.61
N ILE A 147 -1.84 -4.78 -0.67
CA ILE A 147 -1.56 -5.71 -1.78
C ILE A 147 -0.10 -5.70 -2.26
N ALA A 148 0.74 -4.80 -1.73
CA ALA A 148 2.12 -4.64 -2.19
C ALA A 148 3.08 -5.67 -1.60
N SER A 149 2.70 -6.32 -0.49
CA SER A 149 3.50 -7.28 0.28
C SER A 149 2.62 -8.38 0.86
N ASP A 150 3.22 -9.51 1.23
CA ASP A 150 2.58 -10.60 1.97
C ASP A 150 2.71 -10.46 3.51
N GLN A 151 3.52 -9.51 3.97
CA GLN A 151 3.71 -9.14 5.37
C GLN A 151 3.15 -7.73 5.62
N LEU A 152 2.40 -7.57 6.71
CA LEU A 152 1.87 -6.30 7.18
C LEU A 152 2.29 -6.05 8.62
N VAL A 153 2.70 -4.82 8.93
CA VAL A 153 2.95 -4.36 10.30
C VAL A 153 1.95 -3.29 10.68
N LEU A 154 1.28 -3.46 11.82
CA LEU A 154 0.40 -2.49 12.45
C LEU A 154 1.01 -2.04 13.77
N VAL A 155 1.02 -0.74 14.01
CA VAL A 155 1.42 -0.15 15.29
C VAL A 155 0.24 0.69 15.78
N ASP A 156 -0.43 0.23 16.83
CA ASP A 156 -1.54 0.94 17.44
C ASP A 156 -1.65 0.59 18.93
N PRO A 157 -1.34 1.51 19.85
CA PRO A 157 -1.42 1.29 21.29
C PRO A 157 -2.80 0.80 21.77
N TYR A 158 -3.86 1.10 21.02
CA TYR A 158 -5.24 0.84 21.40
C TYR A 158 -5.83 -0.39 20.70
N PHE A 159 -5.02 -1.15 19.95
CA PHE A 159 -5.47 -2.40 19.35
C PHE A 159 -5.73 -3.46 20.43
N GLN A 160 -6.91 -4.08 20.38
CA GLN A 160 -7.43 -4.98 21.42
C GLN A 160 -8.22 -6.13 20.79
N PRO A 161 -8.44 -7.25 21.50
CA PRO A 161 -9.29 -8.36 21.05
C PRO A 161 -10.78 -7.99 21.16
N LYS A 162 -11.19 -6.93 20.47
CA LYS A 162 -12.55 -6.40 20.41
C LYS A 162 -12.95 -6.24 18.96
N GLN A 163 -14.24 -6.45 18.69
CA GLN A 163 -14.80 -6.39 17.35
C GLN A 163 -14.50 -5.06 16.64
N LYS A 164 -14.52 -3.93 17.36
CA LYS A 164 -14.19 -2.61 16.80
C LYS A 164 -12.76 -2.47 16.24
N CYS A 165 -11.80 -3.24 16.75
CA CYS A 165 -10.42 -3.26 16.25
C CYS A 165 -10.26 -4.35 15.17
N THR A 166 -10.70 -5.57 15.48
CA THR A 166 -10.53 -6.71 14.57
C THR A 166 -11.34 -6.59 13.28
N LYS A 167 -12.45 -5.83 13.28
CA LYS A 167 -13.22 -5.53 12.07
C LYS A 167 -12.43 -4.72 11.04
N VAL A 168 -11.58 -3.80 11.49
CA VAL A 168 -10.69 -3.04 10.58
C VAL A 168 -9.67 -3.98 9.95
N LEU A 169 -9.03 -4.85 10.75
CA LEU A 169 -8.11 -5.87 10.24
C LEU A 169 -8.80 -6.86 9.30
N ASP A 170 -10.00 -7.34 9.64
CA ASP A 170 -10.82 -8.19 8.76
C ASP A 170 -11.06 -7.52 7.41
N SER A 171 -11.44 -6.24 7.40
CA SER A 171 -11.68 -5.48 6.17
C SER A 171 -10.39 -5.31 5.35
N MET A 172 -9.24 -5.11 6.00
CA MET A 172 -7.94 -5.06 5.32
C MET A 172 -7.59 -6.40 4.65
N LEU A 173 -7.84 -7.52 5.33
CA LEU A 173 -7.60 -8.86 4.78
C LEU A 173 -8.54 -9.18 3.61
N ARG A 174 -9.80 -8.73 3.68
CA ARG A 174 -10.75 -8.83 2.55
C ARG A 174 -10.30 -8.05 1.33
N VAL A 175 -9.80 -6.83 1.51
CA VAL A 175 -9.26 -6.02 0.40
C VAL A 175 -8.14 -6.77 -0.34
N CYS A 176 -7.27 -7.49 0.38
CA CYS A 176 -6.27 -8.33 -0.25
C CYS A 176 -6.90 -9.47 -1.05
N GLN A 177 -7.84 -10.21 -0.44
CA GLN A 177 -8.51 -11.36 -1.05
C GLN A 177 -9.27 -10.98 -2.34
N GLU A 178 -10.01 -9.86 -2.31
CA GLU A 178 -10.76 -9.34 -3.45
C GLU A 178 -9.85 -8.94 -4.63
N ASP A 179 -8.62 -8.49 -4.34
CA ASP A 179 -7.61 -8.17 -5.35
C ASP A 179 -6.85 -9.42 -5.86
N GLY A 180 -7.20 -10.61 -5.37
CA GLY A 180 -6.52 -11.87 -5.71
C GLY A 180 -5.13 -12.00 -5.06
N SER A 181 -4.88 -11.24 -3.99
CA SER A 181 -3.68 -11.29 -3.16
C SER A 181 -3.99 -11.88 -1.78
N MET A 182 -2.98 -12.22 -1.00
CA MET A 182 -3.17 -12.76 0.35
C MET A 182 -2.01 -12.33 1.24
N LEU A 183 -2.33 -11.72 2.39
CA LEU A 183 -1.36 -11.53 3.47
C LEU A 183 -1.09 -12.87 4.14
N ARG A 184 0.18 -13.21 4.30
CA ARG A 184 0.62 -14.43 5.00
C ARG A 184 0.97 -14.14 6.45
N GLU A 185 1.44 -12.94 6.74
CA GLU A 185 1.91 -12.55 8.06
C GLU A 185 1.40 -11.15 8.42
N VAL A 186 0.79 -11.03 9.59
CA VAL A 186 0.37 -9.75 10.18
C VAL A 186 1.03 -9.62 11.55
N ILE A 187 1.84 -8.59 11.72
CA ILE A 187 2.52 -8.28 12.97
C ILE A 187 1.86 -7.04 13.57
N ILE A 188 1.44 -7.10 14.82
CA ILE A 188 0.73 -6.01 15.50
C ILE A 188 1.50 -5.63 16.76
N PHE A 189 1.91 -4.38 16.86
CA PHE A 189 2.43 -3.80 18.09
C PHE A 189 1.31 -3.00 18.77
N SER A 190 0.93 -3.45 19.95
CA SER A 190 -0.14 -2.88 20.75
C SER A 190 0.35 -2.53 22.15
N GLY A 191 -0.38 -1.65 22.84
CA GLY A 191 -0.05 -1.33 24.21
C GLY A 191 -0.51 -2.41 25.18
N LEU A 192 0.30 -2.68 26.21
CA LEU A 192 -0.12 -3.55 27.30
C LEU A 192 -1.34 -2.90 27.99
N CYS A 193 -2.49 -3.54 27.83
CA CYS A 193 -3.70 -3.11 28.50
C CYS A 193 -3.51 -3.28 30.02
N LYS A 194 -3.88 -2.27 30.82
CA LYS A 194 -3.88 -2.35 32.30
C LYS A 194 -4.93 -3.32 32.87
N ASP A 195 -5.68 -3.98 31.99
CA ASP A 195 -6.77 -4.87 32.33
C ASP A 195 -6.21 -6.24 32.76
N SER A 196 -6.74 -6.80 33.85
CA SER A 196 -6.17 -7.97 34.55
C SER A 196 -6.42 -9.31 33.85
N ARG A 197 -6.81 -9.31 32.57
CA ARG A 197 -7.14 -10.52 31.80
C ARG A 197 -5.85 -11.23 31.40
N SER A 198 -5.83 -12.56 31.58
CA SER A 198 -4.67 -13.36 31.21
C SER A 198 -4.48 -13.40 29.69
N SER A 199 -3.23 -13.55 29.23
CA SER A 199 -2.89 -13.67 27.79
C SER A 199 -3.68 -14.80 27.11
N ALA A 200 -3.99 -15.87 27.83
CA ALA A 200 -4.77 -17.00 27.32
C ALA A 200 -6.21 -16.61 26.94
N VAL A 201 -6.86 -15.74 27.73
CA VAL A 201 -8.21 -15.26 27.43
C VAL A 201 -8.20 -14.33 26.22
N GLU A 202 -7.22 -13.42 26.14
CA GLU A 202 -7.10 -12.54 24.98
C GLU A 202 -6.79 -13.30 23.70
N ARG A 203 -5.93 -14.33 23.77
CA ARG A 203 -5.66 -15.25 22.67
C ARG A 203 -6.95 -15.88 22.16
N GLN A 204 -7.74 -16.49 23.05
CA GLN A 204 -8.99 -17.16 22.66
C GLN A 204 -9.98 -16.19 21.98
N GLU A 205 -10.07 -14.95 22.44
CA GLU A 205 -10.93 -13.94 21.80
C GLU A 205 -10.41 -13.54 20.42
N TYR A 206 -9.10 -13.34 20.24
CA TYR A 206 -8.54 -13.09 18.92
C TYR A 206 -8.77 -14.29 17.98
N GLU A 207 -8.52 -15.52 18.44
CA GLU A 207 -8.76 -16.74 17.65
C GLU A 207 -10.22 -16.79 17.20
N ARG A 208 -11.17 -16.56 18.11
CA ARG A 208 -12.60 -16.52 17.78
C ARG A 208 -12.94 -15.43 16.76
N LEU A 209 -12.39 -14.22 16.90
CA LEU A 209 -12.68 -13.08 16.03
C LEU A 209 -12.01 -13.18 14.64
N LEU A 210 -10.86 -13.84 14.55
CA LEU A 210 -10.02 -13.92 13.34
C LEU A 210 -9.90 -15.34 12.77
N GLN A 211 -10.70 -16.29 13.27
CA GLN A 211 -10.65 -17.71 12.92
C GLN A 211 -10.66 -17.97 11.41
N VAL A 212 -11.47 -17.20 10.68
CA VAL A 212 -11.59 -17.33 9.21
C VAL A 212 -10.23 -17.14 8.54
N TRP A 213 -9.46 -16.14 8.98
CA TRP A 213 -8.15 -15.82 8.41
C TRP A 213 -7.08 -16.80 8.86
N ILE A 214 -7.12 -17.21 10.12
CA ILE A 214 -6.25 -18.25 10.66
C ILE A 214 -6.41 -19.55 9.85
N ASN A 215 -7.64 -19.96 9.57
CA ASN A 215 -7.94 -21.15 8.76
C ASN A 215 -7.51 -21.02 7.29
N LEU A 216 -7.44 -19.79 6.77
CA LEU A 216 -6.91 -19.49 5.44
C LEU A 216 -5.37 -19.40 5.42
N GLY A 217 -4.70 -19.68 6.54
CA GLY A 217 -3.24 -19.74 6.65
C GLY A 217 -2.57 -18.39 6.92
N VAL A 218 -3.31 -17.39 7.41
CA VAL A 218 -2.72 -16.12 7.86
C VAL A 218 -2.12 -16.32 9.26
N SER A 219 -0.83 -16.03 9.40
CA SER A 219 -0.17 -15.92 10.70
C SER A 219 -0.36 -14.50 11.25
N ILE A 220 -0.82 -14.39 12.49
CA ILE A 220 -1.02 -13.10 13.16
C ILE A 220 -0.27 -13.12 14.49
N THR A 221 0.71 -12.25 14.65
CA THR A 221 1.48 -12.10 15.89
C THR A 221 1.22 -10.73 16.49
N ILE A 222 0.81 -10.71 17.75
CA ILE A 222 0.55 -9.49 18.53
C ILE A 222 1.61 -9.37 19.62
N PHE A 223 2.45 -8.34 19.52
CA PHE A 223 3.39 -7.92 20.55
C PHE A 223 2.73 -6.85 21.44
N ARG A 224 2.68 -7.10 22.74
CA ARG A 224 2.16 -6.16 23.73
C ARG A 224 3.33 -5.45 24.41
N VAL A 225 3.47 -4.15 24.13
CA VAL A 225 4.59 -3.31 24.58
C VAL A 225 4.24 -2.64 25.91
N ALA A 226 5.19 -2.58 26.84
CA ALA A 226 5.03 -1.89 28.11
C ALA A 226 4.77 -0.38 27.91
N GLY A 227 3.92 0.19 28.78
CA GLY A 227 3.35 1.53 28.57
C GLY A 227 4.33 2.70 28.62
N ASP A 228 5.48 2.55 29.27
CA ASP A 228 6.51 3.58 29.38
C ASP A 228 7.21 3.90 28.05
N GLN A 229 7.32 2.92 27.15
CA GLN A 229 7.77 3.14 25.76
C GLN A 229 6.67 3.74 24.86
N LEU A 230 5.40 3.65 25.26
CA LEU A 230 4.28 4.19 24.48
C LEU A 230 4.07 5.69 24.69
N ASP A 231 4.49 6.23 25.84
CA ASP A 231 4.21 7.61 26.23
C ASP A 231 5.23 8.63 25.65
N GLN A 232 6.35 8.17 25.07
CA GLN A 232 7.39 9.06 24.51
C GLN A 232 7.33 9.20 22.97
N ASP A 233 6.82 8.21 22.22
CA ASP A 233 6.88 8.20 20.73
C ASP A 233 5.60 7.64 20.02
N PHE A 234 4.56 7.21 20.73
CA PHE A 234 3.53 6.28 20.22
C PHE A 234 2.12 6.88 20.05
N HIS A 235 1.99 8.18 19.81
CA HIS A 235 0.67 8.78 19.50
C HIS A 235 0.17 8.47 18.09
N ALA A 236 1.07 8.17 17.16
CA ALA A 236 0.75 7.95 15.77
C ALA A 236 0.57 6.45 15.48
N ARG A 237 -0.49 6.13 14.74
CA ARG A 237 -0.83 4.75 14.39
C ARG A 237 -0.38 4.45 12.99
N TYR A 238 0.45 3.43 12.84
CA TYR A 238 1.12 3.14 11.59
C TYR A 238 0.65 1.82 11.00
N LEU A 239 0.56 1.81 9.68
CA LEU A 239 0.41 0.61 8.87
C LEU A 239 1.51 0.63 7.84
N PHE A 240 2.37 -0.39 7.83
CA PHE A 240 3.48 -0.41 6.87
C PHE A 240 3.90 -1.82 6.51
N ASN A 241 4.70 -1.90 5.46
CA ASN A 241 5.46 -3.07 5.06
C ASN A 241 6.84 -2.62 4.54
N LYS A 242 7.57 -3.55 3.92
CA LYS A 242 8.91 -3.27 3.37
C LYS A 242 8.94 -2.25 2.24
N LYS A 243 7.81 -1.94 1.62
CA LYS A 243 7.72 -1.02 0.46
C LYS A 243 7.23 0.36 0.84
N ALA A 244 6.27 0.44 1.74
CA ALA A 244 5.54 1.67 2.02
C ALA A 244 4.80 1.61 3.36
N GLY A 245 4.37 2.77 3.83
CA GLY A 245 3.42 2.83 4.91
C GLY A 245 2.55 4.08 4.96
N LEU A 246 1.55 4.02 5.83
CA LEU A 246 0.58 5.06 6.13
C LEU A 246 0.58 5.36 7.64
N ARG A 247 0.34 6.62 7.94
CA ARG A 247 -0.04 7.08 9.28
C ARG A 247 -1.55 7.35 9.30
N PHE A 248 -2.22 6.81 10.31
CA PHE A 248 -3.64 7.03 10.60
C PHE A 248 -3.77 7.90 11.84
N ASP A 249 -4.45 9.05 11.72
CA ASP A 249 -4.64 9.97 12.86
C ASP A 249 -5.35 9.27 14.03
N ARG A 250 -6.45 8.57 13.77
CA ARG A 250 -7.28 7.91 14.81
C ARG A 250 -7.10 6.39 14.92
N GLY A 251 -6.11 5.82 14.24
CA GLY A 251 -5.78 4.39 14.34
C GLY A 251 -6.78 3.45 13.71
N PHE A 252 -6.78 2.20 14.18
CA PHE A 252 -7.50 1.09 13.58
C PHE A 252 -8.71 0.66 14.41
N VAL A 253 -9.48 1.65 14.88
CA VAL A 253 -10.68 1.43 15.70
C VAL A 253 -11.89 2.05 15.02
N GLU A 254 -12.85 1.22 14.62
CA GLU A 254 -14.16 1.68 14.15
C GLU A 254 -15.03 2.08 15.36
N PRO A 255 -15.51 3.33 15.45
CA PRO A 255 -16.43 3.76 16.50
C PRO A 255 -17.73 2.94 16.50
N GLU A 256 -18.29 2.68 17.68
CA GLU A 256 -19.56 1.95 17.79
C GLU A 256 -20.74 2.82 17.34
N ALA A 257 -20.75 4.09 17.70
CA ALA A 257 -21.78 5.05 17.33
C ALA A 257 -21.72 5.38 15.83
N HIS A 258 -22.87 5.36 15.15
CA HIS A 258 -22.93 5.50 13.69
C HIS A 258 -22.53 6.89 13.20
N ASP A 259 -22.92 7.93 13.93
CA ASP A 259 -22.53 9.32 13.70
C ASP A 259 -21.01 9.52 13.80
N GLU A 260 -20.37 8.89 14.79
CA GLU A 260 -18.90 8.95 14.92
C GLU A 260 -18.15 8.26 13.77
N ARG A 261 -18.78 7.31 13.08
CA ARG A 261 -18.19 6.67 11.88
C ARG A 261 -18.19 7.60 10.68
N GLU A 262 -19.12 8.56 10.63
CA GLU A 262 -19.20 9.57 9.56
C GLU A 262 -18.16 10.68 9.75
N HIS A 263 -17.56 10.81 10.95
CA HIS A 263 -16.42 11.69 11.15
C HIS A 263 -15.23 11.27 10.29
N LEU A 264 -14.53 12.27 9.77
CA LEU A 264 -13.34 12.06 8.95
C LEU A 264 -12.10 11.90 9.83
N THR A 265 -11.16 11.09 9.37
CA THR A 265 -9.81 10.96 9.91
C THR A 265 -8.80 11.11 8.78
N ASP A 266 -7.64 11.68 9.10
CA ASP A 266 -6.56 11.82 8.14
C ASP A 266 -5.78 10.51 8.02
N VAL A 267 -5.46 10.17 6.77
CA VAL A 267 -4.57 9.07 6.40
C VAL A 267 -3.48 9.66 5.52
N VAL A 268 -2.23 9.49 5.92
CA VAL A 268 -1.07 10.17 5.31
C VAL A 268 0.00 9.17 4.88
N CYS A 269 0.50 9.34 3.65
CA CYS A 269 1.62 8.58 3.10
C CYS A 269 2.90 8.93 3.85
N MET A 270 3.54 7.91 4.40
CA MET A 270 4.88 8.03 4.97
C MET A 270 5.91 8.13 3.85
N ASP A 271 6.97 8.89 4.08
CA ASP A 271 8.12 8.83 3.20
C ASP A 271 8.92 7.54 3.42
N THR A 272 9.86 7.29 2.50
CA THR A 272 10.65 6.06 2.49
C THR A 272 11.63 6.01 3.67
N GLU A 273 12.19 7.14 4.07
CA GLU A 273 13.13 7.22 5.19
C GLU A 273 12.42 6.82 6.49
N PHE A 274 11.29 7.44 6.77
CA PHE A 274 10.48 7.12 7.95
C PHE A 274 9.95 5.69 7.93
N THR A 275 9.54 5.18 6.76
CA THR A 275 9.13 3.76 6.64
C THR A 275 10.29 2.81 6.96
N ASN A 276 11.52 3.14 6.53
CA ASN A 276 12.71 2.33 6.82
C ASN A 276 13.08 2.40 8.31
N GLU A 277 12.97 3.57 8.94
CA GLU A 277 13.17 3.73 10.38
C GLU A 277 12.20 2.85 11.18
N LEU A 278 10.92 2.82 10.79
CA LEU A 278 9.93 1.95 11.44
C LEU A 278 10.23 0.47 11.22
N ASN A 279 10.65 0.05 10.02
CA ASN A 279 11.09 -1.33 9.77
C ASN A 279 12.30 -1.69 10.66
N ALA A 280 13.30 -0.82 10.74
CA ALA A 280 14.47 -1.03 11.58
C ALA A 280 14.08 -1.14 13.07
N CYS A 281 13.17 -0.28 13.54
CA CYS A 281 12.72 -0.28 14.93
C CYS A 281 11.89 -1.53 15.29
N TYR A 282 10.86 -1.83 14.50
CA TYR A 282 9.85 -2.84 14.84
C TYR A 282 10.17 -4.25 14.35
N LEU A 283 10.97 -4.40 13.29
CA LEU A 283 11.30 -5.72 12.73
C LEU A 283 12.75 -6.11 13.01
N GLU A 284 13.72 -5.24 12.73
CA GLU A 284 15.15 -5.60 12.83
C GLU A 284 15.68 -5.50 14.27
N ALA A 285 15.32 -4.44 14.98
CA ALA A 285 15.76 -4.17 16.35
C ALA A 285 14.65 -4.47 17.38
N ARG A 286 13.73 -5.38 17.05
CA ARG A 286 12.58 -5.74 17.90
C ARG A 286 12.97 -6.12 19.33
N GLU A 287 14.14 -6.72 19.53
CA GLU A 287 14.68 -7.10 20.84
C GLU A 287 14.93 -5.90 21.77
N ARG A 288 14.99 -4.68 21.23
CA ARG A 288 15.12 -3.44 22.00
C ARG A 288 13.77 -2.93 22.54
N LEU A 289 12.66 -3.46 22.02
CA LEU A 289 11.33 -3.13 22.50
C LEU A 289 11.05 -3.90 23.80
N ASN A 290 10.45 -3.21 24.76
CA ASN A 290 10.03 -3.79 26.03
C ASN A 290 8.72 -4.57 25.82
N ILE A 291 8.83 -5.73 25.17
CA ILE A 291 7.70 -6.64 24.91
C ILE A 291 7.36 -7.35 26.21
N ALA A 292 6.19 -7.01 26.77
CA ALA A 292 5.69 -7.62 27.99
C ALA A 292 5.03 -8.98 27.73
N ASP A 293 4.45 -9.17 26.55
CA ASP A 293 3.78 -10.41 26.16
C ASP A 293 3.67 -10.54 24.63
N GLU A 294 3.59 -11.79 24.16
CA GLU A 294 3.44 -12.14 22.75
C GLU A 294 2.27 -13.13 22.59
N ILE A 295 1.36 -12.82 21.66
CA ILE A 295 0.25 -13.69 21.28
C ILE A 295 0.39 -14.04 19.80
N THR A 296 0.61 -15.31 19.50
CA THR A 296 0.71 -15.81 18.12
C THR A 296 -0.50 -16.69 17.77
N LEU A 297 -1.13 -16.36 16.64
CA LEU A 297 -2.36 -16.94 16.12
C LEU A 297 -2.12 -17.49 14.71
N GLY A 298 -2.49 -18.74 14.49
CA GLY A 298 -2.16 -19.40 13.22
C GLY A 298 -0.65 -19.65 13.07
N GLY A 299 -0.30 -20.46 12.07
CA GLY A 299 1.06 -20.99 11.91
C GLY A 299 1.24 -22.32 12.65
N ALA A 300 1.47 -23.36 11.87
CA ALA A 300 2.20 -24.57 12.24
C ALA A 300 3.44 -24.64 11.34
#